data_AF-A0A3M9ZQ83-F1
#
_entry.id   AF-A0A3M9ZQ83-F1
#
_cell.length_a   1.000
_cell.length_b   1.000
_cell.length_c   1.000
_cell.angle_alpha   90.00
_cell.angle_beta   90.00
_cell.angle_gamma   90.00
#
_symmetry.space_group_name_H-M   'P 1'
#
loop_
_entity.id
_entity.type
_entity.pdbx_description
1 polymer ?
#
loop_
_entity_poly.entity_id
_entity_poly.type
_entity_poly.pdbx_seq_one_letter_code
_entity_poly.pdbx_strand_id
1 'polypeptide(L)'
;MRTSQSPAQAGARRAGARCIGRMLPSALPEEPATRPTPALSAEGAARRGTLFRLVNHMHRTGILGGDGTLDRLEAQNALQKQAYVAQRLGVPLGYAFEFMDNGAFSAGLAADIYYRMCAAGGTEPFAGDPASSGAFARLVGGMGAYWLQVTTFALDGRHAGESRGEFVDRVRRTNPEYEKAMAGQVFDHVGDCLAGTGGMAP
;
A
#
# COMPACT_ATOMS: atom_id res chain seq x y z
N MET A 1 35.27 -58.87 -0.84
CA MET A 1 36.10 -59.10 0.38
C MET A 1 36.61 -57.77 0.89
N ARG A 2 36.73 -57.66 2.22
CA ARG A 2 37.21 -56.52 3.04
C ARG A 2 36.16 -55.48 3.47
N THR A 3 35.52 -55.90 4.56
CA THR A 3 34.96 -55.16 5.67
C THR A 3 35.93 -54.18 6.35
N SER A 4 35.43 -53.02 6.77
CA SER A 4 36.03 -52.14 7.81
C SER A 4 34.86 -51.42 8.49
N GLN A 5 34.23 -51.99 9.53
CA GLN A 5 34.53 -51.81 10.96
C GLN A 5 34.66 -50.35 11.42
N SER A 6 33.59 -49.87 12.08
CA SER A 6 33.51 -48.64 12.85
C SER A 6 33.76 -48.97 14.34
N PRO A 7 34.64 -48.25 15.05
CA PRO A 7 34.78 -48.39 16.49
C PRO A 7 33.86 -47.44 17.26
N ALA A 8 33.57 -47.86 18.47
CA ALA A 8 32.59 -47.35 19.40
C ALA A 8 33.19 -46.43 20.48
N GLN A 9 32.30 -45.65 21.10
CA GLN A 9 32.24 -45.27 22.53
C GLN A 9 33.38 -44.51 23.22
N ALA A 10 33.02 -43.34 23.78
CA ALA A 10 33.24 -42.93 25.18
C ALA A 10 32.46 -41.60 25.36
N GLY A 11 31.60 -41.35 26.35
CA GLY A 11 31.72 -41.65 27.77
C GLY A 11 32.18 -40.38 28.51
N ALA A 12 31.26 -39.50 28.91
CA ALA A 12 31.56 -38.46 29.90
C ALA A 12 30.32 -38.07 30.72
N ARG A 13 30.46 -38.23 32.04
CA ARG A 13 29.48 -37.95 33.08
C ARG A 13 29.61 -36.50 33.56
N ARG A 14 28.44 -35.90 33.84
CA ARG A 14 28.08 -34.92 34.88
C ARG A 14 29.17 -34.00 35.49
N ALA A 15 28.92 -32.69 35.34
CA ALA A 15 29.04 -31.67 36.39
C ALA A 15 27.96 -30.60 36.06
N GLY A 16 27.00 -30.24 36.90
CA GLY A 16 27.21 -29.65 38.21
C GLY A 16 27.11 -28.12 38.09
N ALA A 17 25.95 -27.58 37.74
CA ALA A 17 25.69 -26.14 37.76
C ALA A 17 24.55 -25.85 38.75
N ARG A 18 24.92 -25.20 39.85
CA ARG A 18 24.04 -24.75 40.93
C ARG A 18 23.10 -23.66 40.40
N CYS A 19 21.79 -23.87 40.51
CA CYS A 19 20.79 -22.82 40.38
C CYS A 19 20.90 -21.89 41.59
N ILE A 20 21.71 -20.84 41.49
CA ILE A 20 21.71 -19.74 42.46
C ILE A 20 20.61 -18.79 42.01
N GLY A 21 19.53 -18.74 42.80
CA GLY A 21 18.43 -17.83 42.61
C GLY A 21 18.91 -16.38 42.64
N ARG A 22 18.66 -15.68 41.53
CA ARG A 22 18.60 -14.22 41.50
C ARG A 22 17.15 -13.86 41.22
N MET A 23 16.37 -13.71 42.29
CA MET A 23 15.08 -13.03 42.22
C MET A 23 15.35 -11.62 41.72
N LEU A 24 15.12 -11.39 40.43
CA LEU A 24 14.96 -10.04 39.90
C LEU A 24 13.68 -9.48 40.51
N PRO A 25 13.69 -8.26 41.09
CA PRO A 25 12.46 -7.61 41.47
C PRO A 25 11.59 -7.48 40.22
N SER A 26 10.39 -8.07 40.26
CA SER A 26 9.31 -7.81 39.30
C SER A 26 8.83 -6.39 39.52
N ALA A 27 9.61 -5.41 39.06
CA ALA A 27 9.05 -4.13 38.69
C ALA A 27 8.34 -4.38 37.35
N LEU A 28 7.03 -4.61 37.43
CA LEU A 28 6.17 -4.47 36.27
C LEU A 28 6.48 -3.09 35.66
N PRO A 29 6.81 -2.99 34.36
CA PRO A 29 6.94 -1.68 33.75
C PRO A 29 5.64 -0.93 34.00
N GLU A 30 5.79 0.29 34.52
CA GLU A 30 4.68 1.22 34.74
C GLU A 30 3.76 1.17 33.53
N GLU A 31 2.45 1.10 33.79
CA GLU A 31 1.43 1.06 32.75
C GLU A 31 1.78 2.06 31.66
N PRO A 32 1.80 1.66 30.37
CA PRO A 32 2.13 2.58 29.31
C PRO A 32 1.15 3.73 29.40
N ALA A 33 1.69 4.93 29.67
CA ALA A 33 0.96 6.19 29.61
C ALA A 33 -0.01 6.10 28.44
N THR A 34 -1.31 6.21 28.73
CA THR A 34 -2.41 6.08 27.76
C THR A 34 -2.02 6.82 26.50
N ARG A 35 -1.51 6.08 25.50
CA ARG A 35 -1.20 6.67 24.20
C ARG A 35 -2.54 7.21 23.73
N PRO A 36 -2.66 8.51 23.43
CA PRO A 36 -3.91 9.06 22.93
C PRO A 36 -4.28 8.21 21.73
N THR A 37 -5.41 7.50 21.81
CA THR A 37 -5.89 6.65 20.73
C THR A 37 -5.90 7.52 19.47
N PRO A 38 -5.05 7.27 18.47
CA PRO A 38 -4.89 8.19 17.33
C PRO A 38 -6.14 8.26 16.43
N ALA A 39 -7.23 7.61 16.82
CA ALA A 39 -8.36 7.25 15.98
C ALA A 39 -9.60 8.16 16.08
N LEU A 40 -9.65 9.21 16.92
CA LEU A 40 -10.93 9.91 17.18
C LEU A 40 -10.90 11.44 17.00
N SER A 41 -9.93 12.01 16.28
CA SER A 41 -10.05 13.42 15.89
C SER A 41 -11.13 13.59 14.80
N ALA A 42 -11.82 14.73 14.79
CA ALA A 42 -12.81 15.05 13.76
C ALA A 42 -12.19 15.05 12.34
N GLU A 43 -10.95 15.50 12.23
CA GLU A 43 -10.16 15.45 10.99
C GLU A 43 -9.90 14.01 10.54
N GLY A 44 -9.48 13.13 11.45
CA GLY A 44 -9.30 11.71 11.14
C GLY A 44 -10.61 11.03 10.72
N ALA A 45 -11.72 11.38 11.35
CA ALA A 45 -13.03 10.86 10.99
C ALA A 45 -13.47 11.32 9.59
N ALA A 46 -13.25 12.59 9.24
CA ALA A 46 -13.53 13.14 7.92
C ALA A 46 -12.64 12.51 6.84
N ARG A 47 -11.34 12.33 7.11
CA ARG A 47 -10.41 11.65 6.21
C ARG A 47 -10.85 10.22 5.90
N ARG A 48 -11.21 9.46 6.93
CA ARG A 48 -11.83 8.13 6.78
C ARG A 48 -13.14 8.21 5.99
N GLY A 49 -13.99 9.19 6.29
CA GLY A 49 -15.22 9.44 5.54
C GLY A 49 -14.98 9.56 4.03
N THR A 50 -13.98 10.37 3.63
CA THR A 50 -13.58 10.53 2.21
C THR A 50 -13.08 9.21 1.63
N LEU A 51 -12.22 8.47 2.35
CA LEU A 51 -11.73 7.15 1.91
C LEU A 51 -12.89 6.17 1.65
N PHE A 52 -13.85 6.05 2.56
CA PHE A 52 -14.98 5.12 2.40
C PHE A 52 -15.98 5.59 1.34
N ARG A 53 -16.10 6.91 1.10
CA ARG A 53 -16.81 7.42 -0.08
C ARG A 53 -16.13 7.04 -1.38
N LEU A 54 -14.80 7.08 -1.45
CA LEU A 54 -14.03 6.56 -2.60
C LEU A 54 -14.27 5.06 -2.80
N VAL A 55 -14.24 4.26 -1.73
CA VAL A 55 -14.55 2.81 -1.80
C VAL A 55 -15.97 2.59 -2.32
N ASN A 56 -16.96 3.33 -1.81
CA ASN A 56 -18.33 3.25 -2.30
C ASN A 56 -18.46 3.68 -3.77
N HIS A 57 -17.73 4.71 -4.20
CA HIS A 57 -17.66 5.10 -5.60
C HIS A 57 -17.14 3.94 -6.47
N MET A 58 -16.05 3.29 -6.06
CA MET A 58 -15.49 2.14 -6.80
C MET A 58 -16.44 0.94 -6.88
N HIS A 59 -17.22 0.69 -5.83
CA HIS A 59 -18.29 -0.31 -5.88
C HIS A 59 -19.37 0.07 -6.90
N ARG A 60 -19.85 1.32 -6.89
CA ARG A 60 -20.89 1.79 -7.84
C ARG A 60 -20.44 1.74 -9.29
N THR A 61 -19.15 1.94 -9.55
CA THR A 61 -18.58 1.92 -10.90
C THR A 61 -18.04 0.56 -11.33
N GLY A 62 -18.16 -0.48 -10.48
CA GLY A 62 -17.71 -1.84 -10.78
C GLY A 62 -16.19 -2.01 -10.79
N ILE A 63 -15.43 -1.06 -10.23
CA ILE A 63 -13.97 -1.14 -10.09
C ILE A 63 -13.60 -2.16 -9.01
N LEU A 64 -14.34 -2.18 -7.90
CA LEU A 64 -14.24 -3.25 -6.90
C LEU A 64 -15.19 -4.38 -7.32
N GLY A 65 -14.68 -5.62 -7.32
CA GLY A 65 -15.48 -6.81 -7.57
C GLY A 65 -16.59 -7.01 -6.53
N GLY A 66 -17.59 -7.83 -6.86
CA GLY A 66 -18.81 -7.99 -6.04
C GLY A 66 -18.59 -8.58 -4.64
N ASP A 67 -17.44 -9.20 -4.37
CA ASP A 67 -17.03 -9.67 -3.05
C ASP A 67 -16.21 -8.65 -2.26
N GLY A 68 -16.10 -7.40 -2.75
CA GLY A 68 -15.14 -6.32 -2.44
C GLY A 68 -15.06 -5.86 -0.99
N THR A 69 -14.78 -6.83 -0.13
CA THR A 69 -14.43 -6.73 1.27
C THR A 69 -12.99 -6.28 1.36
N LEU A 70 -12.74 -5.33 2.26
CA LEU A 70 -11.40 -4.86 2.57
C LEU A 70 -10.70 -5.77 3.61
N ASP A 71 -11.23 -6.98 3.85
CA ASP A 71 -10.68 -7.89 4.85
C ASP A 71 -9.50 -8.71 4.30
N ARG A 72 -9.34 -8.73 2.96
CA ARG A 72 -8.24 -9.41 2.28
C ARG A 72 -7.04 -8.48 2.10
N LEU A 73 -5.84 -8.98 2.34
CA LEU A 73 -4.59 -8.22 2.17
C LEU A 73 -4.41 -7.71 0.74
N GLU A 74 -4.82 -8.50 -0.25
CA GLU A 74 -4.74 -8.13 -1.66
C GLU A 74 -5.65 -6.93 -1.98
N ALA A 75 -6.86 -6.92 -1.42
CA ALA A 75 -7.82 -5.83 -1.58
C ALA A 75 -7.33 -4.54 -0.90
N GLN A 76 -6.76 -4.65 0.30
CA GLN A 76 -6.15 -3.50 0.99
C GLN A 76 -4.94 -2.96 0.22
N ASN A 77 -4.09 -3.84 -0.31
CA ASN A 77 -2.96 -3.43 -1.12
C ASN A 77 -3.42 -2.73 -2.41
N ALA A 78 -4.42 -3.28 -3.12
CA ALA A 78 -4.99 -2.62 -4.29
C ALA A 78 -5.58 -1.24 -3.93
N LEU A 79 -6.28 -1.14 -2.79
CA LEU A 79 -6.84 0.11 -2.29
C LEU A 79 -5.77 1.18 -2.03
N GLN A 80 -4.58 0.80 -1.54
CA GLN A 80 -3.45 1.75 -1.39
C GLN A 80 -3.09 2.41 -2.73
N LYS A 81 -3.03 1.62 -3.81
CA LYS A 81 -2.67 2.11 -5.14
C LYS A 81 -3.80 2.95 -5.73
N GLN A 82 -5.03 2.46 -5.63
CA GLN A 82 -6.22 3.17 -6.09
C GLN A 82 -6.38 4.52 -5.37
N ALA A 83 -6.17 4.58 -4.06
CA ALA A 83 -6.20 5.81 -3.30
C ALA A 83 -5.13 6.80 -3.74
N TYR A 84 -3.90 6.34 -3.99
CA TYR A 84 -2.86 7.20 -4.56
C TYR A 84 -3.26 7.77 -5.92
N VAL A 85 -3.80 6.93 -6.83
CA VAL A 85 -4.29 7.39 -8.14
C VAL A 85 -5.38 8.45 -7.96
N ALA A 86 -6.37 8.20 -7.09
CA ALA A 86 -7.44 9.15 -6.82
C ALA A 86 -6.90 10.48 -6.25
N GLN A 87 -5.92 10.44 -5.35
CA GLN A 87 -5.28 11.64 -4.81
C GLN A 87 -4.52 12.43 -5.89
N ARG A 88 -3.83 11.74 -6.79
CA ARG A 88 -3.20 12.36 -7.96
C ARG A 88 -4.22 12.94 -8.94
N LEU A 89 -5.46 12.47 -8.93
CA LEU A 89 -6.57 13.05 -9.70
C LEU A 89 -7.39 14.08 -8.90
N GLY A 90 -6.80 14.63 -7.83
CA GLY A 90 -7.38 15.76 -7.09
C GLY A 90 -8.34 15.38 -5.95
N VAL A 91 -8.53 14.09 -5.64
CA VAL A 91 -9.33 13.70 -4.46
C VAL A 91 -8.54 14.02 -3.18
N PRO A 92 -9.05 14.86 -2.25
CA PRO A 92 -8.31 15.30 -1.08
C PRO A 92 -8.33 14.22 0.02
N LEU A 93 -7.64 13.11 -0.20
CA LEU A 93 -7.57 12.00 0.76
C LEU A 93 -6.65 12.30 1.96
N GLY A 94 -5.74 13.26 1.85
CA GLY A 94 -4.89 13.69 2.97
C GLY A 94 -3.92 12.62 3.47
N TYR A 95 -3.57 11.63 2.63
CA TYR A 95 -2.59 10.61 2.97
C TYR A 95 -1.23 10.97 2.37
N ALA A 96 -0.18 10.83 3.18
CA ALA A 96 1.18 10.79 2.68
C ALA A 96 1.47 9.38 2.16
N PHE A 97 2.04 9.30 0.95
CA PHE A 97 2.41 8.04 0.32
C PHE A 97 3.92 7.96 0.16
N GLU A 98 4.45 6.79 0.50
CA GLU A 98 5.82 6.39 0.23
C GLU A 98 5.82 5.37 -0.92
N PHE A 99 6.88 5.36 -1.70
CA PHE A 99 7.06 4.44 -2.81
C PHE A 99 7.98 3.29 -2.40
N MET A 100 7.39 2.11 -2.22
CA MET A 100 8.11 0.86 -2.01
C MET A 100 8.23 0.10 -3.33
N ASP A 101 8.90 -1.06 -3.32
CA ASP A 101 9.07 -1.90 -4.52
C ASP A 101 7.74 -2.28 -5.17
N ASN A 102 6.68 -2.41 -4.36
CA ASN A 102 5.33 -2.71 -4.81
C ASN A 102 4.45 -1.46 -5.04
N GLY A 103 5.02 -0.29 -5.31
CA GLY A 103 4.28 0.94 -5.62
C GLY A 103 3.90 1.77 -4.39
N ALA A 104 2.92 2.66 -4.55
CA ALA A 104 2.50 3.58 -3.49
C ALA A 104 1.91 2.86 -2.26
N PHE A 105 2.29 3.33 -1.08
CA PHE A 105 1.83 2.85 0.21
C PHE A 105 1.71 3.98 1.23
N SER A 106 0.65 3.96 2.02
CA SER A 106 0.45 4.87 3.14
C SER A 106 0.12 4.09 4.42
N ALA A 107 0.97 4.24 5.43
CA ALA A 107 0.72 3.70 6.76
C ALA A 107 -0.54 4.30 7.40
N GLY A 108 -0.80 5.59 7.15
CA GLY A 108 -2.01 6.27 7.62
C GLY A 108 -3.28 5.68 7.01
N LEU A 109 -3.27 5.39 5.71
CA LEU A 109 -4.38 4.73 5.04
C LEU A 109 -4.58 3.31 5.59
N ALA A 110 -3.49 2.55 5.79
CA ALA A 110 -3.57 1.19 6.34
C ALA A 110 -4.22 1.17 7.73
N ALA A 111 -3.84 2.11 8.60
CA ALA A 111 -4.46 2.28 9.91
C ALA A 111 -5.95 2.68 9.80
N ASP A 112 -6.28 3.60 8.90
CA ASP A 112 -7.65 4.09 8.71
C ASP A 112 -8.61 3.02 8.13
N ILE A 113 -8.12 2.07 7.33
CA ILE A 113 -8.88 0.87 6.91
C ILE A 113 -9.33 0.07 8.13
N TYR A 114 -8.43 -0.13 9.11
CA TYR A 114 -8.76 -0.86 10.33
C TYR A 114 -9.81 -0.12 11.18
N TYR A 115 -9.77 1.21 11.22
CA TYR A 115 -10.73 2.05 11.94
C TYR A 115 -11.97 2.43 11.12
N ARG A 116 -12.39 1.59 10.15
CA ARG A 116 -13.54 1.88 9.27
C ARG A 116 -14.83 2.26 9.98
N MET A 117 -15.08 1.69 11.17
CA MET A 117 -16.25 1.98 11.99
C MET A 117 -16.29 3.42 12.53
N CYS A 118 -15.17 4.13 12.50
CA CYS A 118 -15.02 5.51 12.97
C CYS A 118 -15.02 6.53 11.81
N ALA A 119 -15.51 6.14 10.63
CA ALA A 119 -15.66 7.03 9.48
C ALA A 119 -16.91 7.92 9.66
N ALA A 120 -16.77 9.23 9.47
CA ALA A 120 -17.89 10.16 9.52
C ALA A 120 -17.65 11.36 8.58
N GLY A 121 -18.70 11.84 7.91
CA GLY A 121 -18.58 12.97 6.98
C GLY A 121 -17.76 12.63 5.73
N GLY A 122 -16.77 13.48 5.41
CA GLY A 122 -15.87 13.34 4.26
C GLY A 122 -16.37 13.97 2.96
N THR A 123 -15.46 14.11 2.01
CA THR A 123 -15.71 14.70 0.69
C THR A 123 -16.14 13.64 -0.30
N GLU A 124 -17.08 13.96 -1.19
CA GLU A 124 -17.44 13.05 -2.28
C GLU A 124 -16.30 13.01 -3.32
N PRO A 125 -15.80 11.82 -3.71
CA PRO A 125 -14.71 11.70 -4.68
C PRO A 125 -15.13 12.27 -6.04
N PHE A 126 -14.20 12.97 -6.69
CA PHE A 126 -14.38 13.58 -8.01
C PHE A 126 -15.60 14.51 -8.12
N ALA A 127 -15.92 15.26 -7.06
CA ALA A 127 -17.10 16.14 -6.88
C ALA A 127 -17.64 16.88 -8.13
N GLY A 128 -18.32 16.16 -9.03
CA GLY A 128 -18.82 16.69 -10.31
C GLY A 128 -17.78 16.81 -11.43
N ASP A 129 -16.59 16.24 -11.30
CA ASP A 129 -15.55 16.16 -12.33
C ASP A 129 -15.61 14.81 -13.07
N PRO A 130 -16.38 14.70 -14.17
CA PRO A 130 -16.48 13.47 -14.94
C PRO A 130 -15.16 13.11 -15.64
N ALA A 131 -14.29 14.08 -15.91
CA ALA A 131 -13.03 13.84 -16.59
C ALA A 131 -12.07 13.09 -15.66
N SER A 132 -11.88 13.57 -14.44
CA SER A 132 -11.06 12.89 -13.42
C SER A 132 -11.65 11.55 -13.00
N SER A 133 -12.98 11.48 -12.81
CA SER A 133 -13.68 10.21 -12.52
C SER A 133 -13.48 9.18 -13.64
N GLY A 134 -13.62 9.59 -14.90
CA GLY A 134 -13.40 8.73 -16.06
C GLY A 134 -11.94 8.30 -16.19
N ALA A 135 -10.98 9.20 -15.97
CA ALA A 135 -9.56 8.88 -15.97
C ALA A 135 -9.22 7.86 -14.87
N PHE A 136 -9.76 8.06 -13.67
CA PHE A 136 -9.62 7.11 -12.57
C PHE A 136 -10.07 5.71 -12.97
N ALA A 137 -11.30 5.57 -13.49
CA ALA A 137 -11.85 4.29 -13.91
C ALA A 137 -10.98 3.58 -14.97
N ARG A 138 -10.46 4.31 -15.96
CA ARG A 138 -9.56 3.72 -16.98
C ARG A 138 -8.18 3.33 -16.44
N LEU A 139 -7.70 4.02 -15.41
CA LEU A 139 -6.40 3.73 -14.80
C LEU A 139 -6.45 2.50 -13.88
N VAL A 140 -7.56 2.30 -13.18
CA VAL A 140 -7.65 1.24 -12.14
C VAL A 140 -8.62 0.10 -12.45
N GLY A 141 -9.57 0.28 -13.37
CA GLY A 141 -10.62 -0.69 -13.66
C GLY A 141 -10.11 -1.90 -14.45
N GLY A 142 -10.37 -3.11 -13.95
CA GLY A 142 -10.03 -4.36 -14.64
C GLY A 142 -8.53 -4.68 -14.71
N MET A 143 -7.68 -3.90 -14.03
CA MET A 143 -6.22 -4.02 -14.11
C MET A 143 -5.67 -4.95 -13.03
N GLY A 144 -4.66 -5.74 -13.40
CA GLY A 144 -3.96 -6.63 -12.46
C GLY A 144 -3.09 -5.88 -11.45
N ALA A 145 -2.64 -6.58 -10.41
CA ALA A 145 -1.85 -6.00 -9.32
C ALA A 145 -0.59 -5.29 -9.83
N TYR A 146 0.20 -5.92 -10.71
CA TYR A 146 1.42 -5.30 -11.26
C TYR A 146 1.14 -4.04 -12.08
N TRP A 147 0.07 -4.03 -12.88
CA TRP A 147 -0.33 -2.85 -13.63
C TRP A 147 -0.64 -1.66 -12.71
N LEU A 148 -1.39 -1.89 -11.63
CA LEU A 148 -1.69 -0.85 -10.64
C LEU A 148 -0.42 -0.32 -9.97
N GLN A 149 0.52 -1.20 -9.64
CA GLN A 149 1.81 -0.81 -9.03
C GLN A 149 2.59 0.11 -9.97
N VAL A 150 2.78 -0.31 -11.23
CA VAL A 150 3.49 0.47 -12.25
C VAL A 150 2.76 1.78 -12.56
N THR A 151 1.43 1.78 -12.51
CA THR A 151 0.60 2.98 -12.68
C THR A 151 0.91 4.02 -11.60
N THR A 152 1.10 3.62 -10.34
CA THR A 152 1.50 4.56 -9.29
C THR A 152 2.88 5.18 -9.55
N PHE A 153 3.86 4.40 -10.00
CA PHE A 153 5.17 4.92 -10.36
C PHE A 153 5.13 5.87 -11.56
N ALA A 154 4.29 5.55 -12.56
CA ALA A 154 4.15 6.35 -13.78
C ALA A 154 3.49 7.70 -13.50
N LEU A 155 2.45 7.74 -12.66
CA LEU A 155 1.84 8.99 -12.20
C LEU A 155 2.84 9.88 -11.46
N ASP A 156 3.67 9.28 -10.60
CA ASP A 156 4.71 10.00 -9.88
C ASP A 156 5.78 10.57 -10.82
N GLY A 157 6.27 9.73 -11.75
CA GLY A 157 7.24 10.14 -12.77
C GLY A 157 6.71 11.27 -13.65
N ARG A 158 5.46 11.17 -14.11
CA ARG A 158 4.82 12.23 -14.91
C ARG A 158 4.70 13.55 -14.13
N HIS A 159 4.31 13.48 -12.87
CA HIS A 159 4.25 14.66 -12.02
C HIS A 159 5.64 15.30 -11.81
N ALA A 160 6.69 14.48 -11.74
CA ALA A 160 8.08 14.94 -11.67
C ALA A 160 8.66 15.39 -13.04
N GLY A 161 7.88 15.36 -14.13
CA GLY A 161 8.34 15.73 -15.47
C GLY A 161 9.26 14.70 -16.14
N GLU A 162 9.28 13.46 -15.64
CA GLU A 162 10.10 12.37 -16.18
C GLU A 162 9.64 12.00 -17.60
N SER A 163 10.59 11.78 -18.50
CA SER A 163 10.32 11.24 -19.83
C SER A 163 10.03 9.75 -19.79
N ARG A 164 9.41 9.23 -20.86
CA ARG A 164 9.14 7.79 -21.00
C ARG A 164 10.40 6.92 -20.88
N GLY A 165 11.51 7.38 -21.45
CA GLY A 165 12.78 6.64 -21.43
C GLY A 165 13.34 6.54 -20.01
N GLU A 166 13.40 7.67 -19.31
CA GLU A 166 13.85 7.76 -17.92
C GLU A 166 12.99 6.89 -17.00
N PHE A 167 11.66 6.95 -17.16
CA PHE A 167 10.73 6.13 -16.39
C PHE A 167 11.00 4.63 -16.56
N VAL A 168 11.11 4.18 -17.81
CA VAL A 168 11.34 2.76 -18.12
C VAL A 168 12.68 2.29 -17.54
N ASP A 169 13.73 3.10 -17.65
CA ASP A 169 15.05 2.76 -17.11
C ASP A 169 15.03 2.73 -15.57
N ARG A 170 14.35 3.68 -14.93
CA ARG A 170 14.16 3.72 -13.48
C ARG A 170 13.41 2.50 -12.97
N VAL A 171 12.26 2.17 -13.56
CA VAL A 171 11.43 1.03 -13.17
C VAL A 171 12.20 -0.27 -13.30
N ARG A 172 12.96 -0.46 -14.40
CA ARG A 172 13.77 -1.68 -14.59
C ARG A 172 14.91 -1.81 -13.61
N ARG A 173 15.53 -0.69 -13.21
CA ARG A 173 16.60 -0.70 -12.21
C ARG A 173 16.08 -1.08 -10.83
N THR A 174 14.91 -0.56 -10.45
CA THR A 174 14.32 -0.81 -9.14
C THR A 174 13.64 -2.18 -9.08
N ASN A 175 12.99 -2.60 -10.17
CA ASN A 175 12.19 -3.82 -10.24
C ASN A 175 12.50 -4.56 -11.56
N PRO A 176 13.57 -5.38 -11.60
CA PRO A 176 14.00 -6.05 -12.82
C PRO A 176 12.99 -7.07 -13.36
N GLU A 177 12.04 -7.50 -12.51
CA GLU A 177 10.94 -8.39 -12.88
C GLU A 177 9.90 -7.72 -13.80
N TYR A 178 9.85 -6.38 -13.84
CA TYR A 178 8.94 -5.69 -14.76
C TYR A 178 9.47 -5.70 -16.18
N GLU A 179 8.65 -6.23 -17.08
CA GLU A 179 8.93 -6.18 -18.51
C GLU A 179 9.00 -4.73 -19.00
N LYS A 180 10.05 -4.44 -19.78
CA LYS A 180 10.27 -3.12 -20.40
C LYS A 180 9.04 -2.65 -21.20
N ALA A 181 8.41 -3.57 -21.92
CA ALA A 181 7.23 -3.30 -22.74
C ALA A 181 6.05 -2.86 -21.87
N MET A 182 5.77 -3.57 -20.76
CA MET A 182 4.71 -3.23 -19.83
C MET A 182 4.94 -1.85 -19.19
N ALA A 183 6.16 -1.55 -18.72
CA ALA A 183 6.47 -0.24 -18.15
C ALA A 183 6.19 0.89 -19.15
N GLY A 184 6.66 0.74 -20.40
CA GLY A 184 6.37 1.72 -21.45
C GLY A 184 4.88 1.88 -21.72
N GLN A 185 4.14 0.78 -21.86
CA GLN A 185 2.69 0.80 -22.09
C GLN A 185 1.91 1.49 -20.97
N VAL A 186 2.25 1.22 -19.71
CA VAL A 186 1.61 1.86 -18.55
C VAL A 186 1.90 3.36 -18.54
N PHE A 187 3.14 3.77 -18.83
CA PHE A 187 3.50 5.18 -18.90
C PHE A 187 2.74 5.95 -19.97
N ASP A 188 2.58 5.33 -21.14
CA ASP A 188 1.83 5.89 -22.27
C ASP A 188 0.34 5.98 -21.91
N HIS A 189 -0.25 4.90 -21.40
CA HIS A 189 -1.65 4.83 -20.94
C HIS A 189 -1.98 5.87 -19.87
N VAL A 190 -1.08 6.08 -18.91
CA VAL A 190 -1.24 7.14 -17.91
C VAL A 190 -1.29 8.52 -18.56
N GLY A 191 -0.45 8.76 -19.56
CA GLY A 191 -0.45 10.01 -20.31
C GLY A 191 -1.74 10.29 -21.04
N ASP A 192 -2.20 9.31 -21.80
CA ASP A 192 -3.45 9.39 -22.53
C ASP A 192 -4.60 9.64 -21.55
N CYS A 193 -4.53 9.03 -20.37
CA CYS A 193 -5.56 9.21 -19.38
C CYS A 193 -5.61 10.63 -18.79
N LEU A 194 -4.45 11.22 -18.52
CA LEU A 194 -4.32 12.56 -17.95
C LEU A 194 -4.55 13.68 -18.97
N ALA A 195 -4.27 13.45 -20.25
CA ALA A 195 -4.52 14.45 -21.30
C ALA A 195 -5.99 14.91 -21.35
N GLY A 196 -6.92 14.01 -21.00
CA GLY A 196 -8.35 14.30 -20.96
C GLY A 196 -8.84 15.06 -19.71
N THR A 197 -8.01 15.27 -18.68
CA THR A 197 -8.42 15.90 -17.41
C THR A 197 -8.12 17.41 -17.34
N GLY A 198 -7.78 18.05 -18.47
CA GLY A 198 -7.54 19.50 -18.51
C GLY A 198 -6.18 19.94 -17.97
N GLY A 199 -5.25 19.01 -17.79
CA GLY A 199 -3.86 19.27 -17.42
C GLY A 199 -3.68 19.55 -15.93
N MET A 200 -3.19 18.56 -15.18
CA MET A 200 -2.35 18.88 -14.03
C MET A 200 -1.10 19.58 -14.58
N ALA A 201 -1.01 20.89 -14.40
CA ALA A 201 0.27 21.56 -14.54
C ALA A 201 1.26 20.92 -13.53
N PRO A 202 2.52 20.69 -13.93
CA PRO A 202 3.54 20.14 -13.04
C PRO A 202 3.71 21.00 -11.78
#